data_AF-A0A2J6Q316-F1
#
_entry.id   AF-A0A2J6Q316-F1
#
_cell.length_a   1.000
_cell.length_b   1.000
_cell.length_c   1.000
_cell.angle_alpha   90.00
_cell.angle_beta   90.00
_cell.angle_gamma   90.00
#
_symmetry.space_group_name_H-M   'P 1'
#
loop_
_entity.id
_entity.type
_entity.pdbx_description
1 polymer ?
#
loop_
_entity_poly.entity_id
_entity_poly.type
_entity_poly.pdbx_seq_one_letter_code
_entity_poly.pdbx_strand_id
1 'polypeptide(L)'
;MRQNLEKGLEEMPRISIDLDPEAVQHESMRERIERVREDLNDLQSFYNIQISNARKARLKEYIKEELASLRKSPFKSCDQQGKVDYLLLQNFLRKSQTTFLHIHFQRG
;
A
#
# COMPACT_ATOMS: atom_id res chain seq x y z
N MET A 1 19.73 34.97 -48.04
CA MET A 1 19.08 34.74 -46.72
C MET A 1 18.53 33.33 -46.69
N ARG A 2 19.04 32.48 -45.78
CA ARG A 2 18.57 31.16 -45.32
C ARG A 2 19.77 30.33 -44.84
N GLN A 3 20.55 30.91 -43.94
CA GLN A 3 21.36 30.14 -42.99
C GLN A 3 20.60 30.23 -41.66
N ASN A 4 20.54 29.13 -40.91
CA ASN A 4 19.82 28.92 -39.64
C ASN A 4 18.60 28.00 -39.78
N LEU A 5 18.83 26.68 -39.93
CA LEU A 5 17.89 25.71 -39.35
C LEU A 5 18.48 24.33 -39.00
N GLU A 6 19.79 24.09 -39.17
CA GLU A 6 20.41 22.77 -38.88
C GLU A 6 21.35 22.78 -37.67
N LYS A 7 21.03 23.55 -36.61
CA LYS A 7 21.86 23.63 -35.39
C LYS A 7 21.04 23.45 -34.10
N GLY A 8 20.14 22.47 -34.08
CA GLY A 8 19.28 22.25 -32.91
C GLY A 8 18.93 20.80 -32.57
N LEU A 9 19.63 19.80 -33.11
CA LEU A 9 19.30 18.38 -32.90
C LEU A 9 20.42 17.55 -32.23
N GLU A 10 21.54 18.16 -31.82
CA GLU A 10 22.72 17.47 -31.27
C GLU A 10 23.01 17.82 -29.79
N GLU A 11 22.04 18.38 -29.06
CA GLU A 11 22.11 18.54 -27.59
C GLU A 11 20.82 18.07 -26.93
N MET A 12 20.38 16.86 -27.28
CA MET A 12 19.52 16.10 -26.37
C MET A 12 20.45 15.39 -25.38
N PRO A 13 20.40 15.69 -24.07
CA PRO A 13 21.06 14.82 -23.12
C PRO A 13 20.45 13.44 -23.30
N ARG A 14 21.26 12.49 -23.76
CA ARG A 14 20.92 11.07 -23.67
C ARG A 14 20.65 10.84 -22.19
N ILE A 15 19.39 10.71 -21.82
CA ILE A 15 19.00 10.27 -20.50
C ILE A 15 19.62 8.88 -20.39
N SER A 16 20.78 8.81 -19.74
CA SER A 16 21.32 7.58 -19.20
C SER A 16 20.30 7.17 -18.15
N ILE A 17 19.31 6.40 -18.58
CA ILE A 17 18.43 5.71 -17.66
C ILE A 17 19.31 4.58 -17.11
N ASP A 18 20.18 4.95 -16.17
CA ASP A 18 20.73 4.02 -15.20
C ASP A 18 19.53 3.60 -14.35
N LEU A 19 18.70 2.72 -14.91
CA LEU A 19 17.59 2.10 -14.20
C LEU A 19 18.24 1.15 -13.21
N ASP A 20 18.61 1.69 -12.06
CA ASP A 20 19.12 0.93 -10.95
C ASP A 20 18.04 -0.12 -10.61
N PRO A 21 18.29 -1.43 -10.82
CA PRO A 21 17.27 -2.47 -10.66
C PRO A 21 16.79 -2.62 -9.21
N GLU A 22 17.44 -1.93 -8.26
CA GLU A 22 17.08 -1.85 -6.85
C GLU A 22 16.22 -0.64 -6.47
N ALA A 23 15.86 0.24 -7.40
CA ALA A 23 14.82 1.25 -7.17
C ALA A 23 13.41 0.62 -7.14
N VAL A 24 13.28 -0.54 -6.51
CA VAL A 24 12.06 -0.96 -5.83
C VAL A 24 11.84 0.11 -4.77
N GLN A 25 11.10 1.16 -5.13
CA GLN A 25 10.79 2.25 -4.22
C GLN A 25 10.13 1.64 -2.99
N HIS A 26 10.90 1.60 -1.90
CA HIS A 26 10.43 1.19 -0.60
C HIS A 26 9.42 2.26 -0.18
N GLU A 27 8.12 1.97 -0.36
CA GLU A 27 7.06 2.85 0.11
C GLU A 27 7.34 3.24 1.56
N SER A 28 7.32 4.54 1.85
CA SER A 28 7.40 5.02 3.21
C SER A 28 6.19 4.52 4.00
N MET A 29 6.30 4.46 5.33
CA MET A 29 5.17 4.00 6.15
C MET A 29 3.94 4.90 5.99
N ARG A 30 4.14 6.19 5.71
CA ARG A 30 3.06 7.14 5.44
C ARG A 30 2.35 6.84 4.12
N GLU A 31 3.12 6.63 3.06
CA GLU A 31 2.56 6.23 1.75
C GLU A 31 1.82 4.90 1.87
N ARG A 32 2.36 3.96 2.66
CA ARG A 32 1.69 2.69 2.94
C ARG A 32 0.37 2.88 3.70
N ILE A 33 0.31 3.79 4.67
CA ILE A 33 -0.93 4.12 5.40
C ILE A 33 -1.98 4.70 4.45
N GLU A 34 -1.58 5.63 3.59
CA GLU A 34 -2.48 6.29 2.63
C GLU A 34 -3.03 5.25 1.65
N ARG A 35 -2.17 4.43 1.04
CA ARG A 35 -2.56 3.33 0.15
C ARG A 35 -3.53 2.36 0.81
N VAL A 36 -3.20 1.84 1.99
CA VAL A 36 -4.06 0.87 2.70
C VAL A 36 -5.42 1.49 3.05
N ARG A 37 -5.46 2.77 3.39
CA ARG A 37 -6.71 3.47 3.70
C ARG A 37 -7.59 3.61 2.46
N GLU A 38 -7.01 3.96 1.32
CA GLU A 38 -7.72 4.05 0.04
C GLU A 38 -8.23 2.67 -0.40
N ASP A 39 -7.37 1.65 -0.38
CA ASP A 39 -7.74 0.26 -0.70
C ASP A 39 -8.93 -0.21 0.14
N LEU A 40 -8.92 0.07 1.45
CA LEU A 40 -10.01 -0.30 2.34
C LEU A 40 -11.31 0.44 2.01
N ASN A 41 -11.23 1.71 1.64
CA ASN A 41 -12.40 2.48 1.24
C ASN A 41 -13.00 1.93 -0.06
N ASP A 42 -12.16 1.62 -1.04
CA ASP A 42 -12.57 1.05 -2.31
C ASP A 42 -13.19 -0.33 -2.14
N LEU A 43 -12.59 -1.20 -1.32
CA LEU A 43 -13.17 -2.50 -0.98
C LEU A 43 -14.50 -2.35 -0.23
N GLN A 44 -14.65 -1.34 0.62
CA GLN A 44 -15.91 -1.11 1.31
C GLN A 44 -17.00 -0.59 0.38
N SER A 45 -16.64 0.30 -0.55
CA SER A 45 -17.52 0.91 -1.53
C SER A 45 -17.94 -0.07 -2.64
N PHE A 46 -16.99 -0.77 -3.24
CA PHE A 46 -17.24 -1.74 -4.31
C PHE A 46 -18.14 -2.89 -3.86
N TYR A 47 -17.99 -3.32 -2.61
CA TYR A 47 -18.80 -4.39 -2.03
C TYR A 47 -19.91 -3.88 -1.10
N ASN A 48 -20.63 -2.83 -1.50
CA ASN A 48 -21.72 -2.18 -0.74
C ASN A 48 -22.92 -3.08 -0.34
N ILE A 49 -22.97 -4.36 -0.75
CA ILE A 49 -24.04 -5.27 -0.33
C ILE A 49 -23.73 -5.84 1.06
N GLN A 50 -24.58 -5.50 2.03
CA GLN A 50 -24.49 -5.77 3.48
C GLN A 50 -24.21 -7.24 3.88
N ILE A 51 -24.30 -8.21 2.94
CA ILE A 51 -24.21 -9.65 3.20
C ILE A 51 -23.37 -10.39 2.14
N SER A 52 -22.45 -9.72 1.44
CA SER A 52 -21.56 -10.46 0.54
C SER A 52 -20.54 -11.30 1.33
N ASN A 53 -20.78 -12.62 1.43
CA ASN A 53 -19.81 -13.56 1.99
C ASN A 53 -18.48 -13.50 1.21
N ALA A 54 -18.52 -13.20 -0.08
CA ALA A 54 -17.33 -12.99 -0.90
C ALA A 54 -16.52 -11.75 -0.47
N ARG A 55 -17.18 -10.62 -0.16
CA ARG A 55 -16.51 -9.43 0.40
C ARG A 55 -15.77 -9.76 1.68
N LYS A 56 -16.45 -10.46 2.59
CA LYS A 56 -15.92 -10.82 3.90
C LYS A 56 -14.72 -11.76 3.78
N ALA A 57 -14.80 -12.75 2.89
CA ALA A 57 -13.71 -13.65 2.60
C ALA A 57 -12.48 -12.88 2.06
N ARG A 58 -12.67 -12.05 1.03
CA ARG A 58 -11.59 -11.23 0.46
C ARG A 58 -10.97 -10.28 1.48
N LEU A 59 -11.78 -9.60 2.28
CA LEU A 59 -11.26 -8.66 3.27
C LEU A 59 -10.50 -9.36 4.39
N LYS A 60 -10.96 -10.55 4.82
CA LYS A 60 -10.24 -11.37 5.80
C LYS A 60 -8.89 -11.85 5.25
N GLU A 61 -8.86 -12.25 3.98
CA GLU A 61 -7.64 -12.67 3.29
C GLU A 61 -6.65 -11.51 3.15
N TYR A 62 -7.12 -10.36 2.67
CA TYR A 62 -6.33 -9.12 2.59
C TYR A 62 -5.71 -8.73 3.95
N ILE A 63 -6.51 -8.69 5.03
CA ILE A 63 -6.01 -8.34 6.37
C ILE A 63 -4.96 -9.36 6.84
N LYS A 64 -5.10 -10.64 6.48
CA LYS A 64 -4.14 -11.69 6.83
C LYS A 64 -2.82 -11.50 6.08
N GLU A 65 -2.88 -11.22 4.79
CA GLU A 65 -1.71 -10.95 3.93
C GLU A 65 -0.98 -9.69 4.38
N GLU A 66 -1.71 -8.56 4.40
CA GLU A 66 -1.70 -7.50 5.39
C GLU A 66 -0.65 -7.58 6.53
N LEU A 67 -1.08 -8.31 7.56
CA LEU A 67 -0.32 -8.59 8.78
C LEU A 67 0.93 -9.43 8.54
N ALA A 68 0.89 -10.38 7.59
CA ALA A 68 2.03 -11.22 7.28
C ALA A 68 3.15 -10.43 6.60
N SER A 69 2.79 -9.53 5.68
CA SER A 69 3.68 -8.58 5.04
C SER A 69 4.26 -7.59 6.06
N LEU A 70 3.41 -7.02 6.92
CA LEU A 70 3.85 -6.11 7.97
C LEU A 70 4.89 -6.76 8.91
N ARG A 71 4.70 -8.04 9.29
CA ARG A 71 5.67 -8.77 10.12
C ARG A 71 7.04 -8.99 9.47
N LYS A 72 7.12 -8.93 8.14
CA LYS A 72 8.39 -9.02 7.40
C LYS A 72 9.09 -7.67 7.31
N SER A 73 8.39 -6.57 7.59
CA SER A 73 8.96 -5.23 7.58
C SER A 73 10.00 -5.06 8.72
N PRO A 74 11.14 -4.40 8.48
CA PRO A 74 12.22 -4.29 9.45
C PRO A 74 11.90 -3.24 10.54
N PHE A 75 11.06 -3.62 11.52
CA PHE A 75 10.65 -2.76 12.63
C PHE A 75 11.81 -2.09 13.38
N LYS A 76 12.95 -2.78 13.52
CA LYS A 76 14.11 -2.27 14.26
C LYS A 76 14.85 -1.16 13.52
N SER A 77 14.83 -1.16 12.18
CA SER A 77 15.48 -0.14 11.36
C SER A 77 14.61 1.09 11.14
N CYS A 78 13.32 1.04 11.51
CA CYS A 78 12.47 2.22 11.51
C CYS A 78 12.93 3.24 12.56
N ASP A 79 12.77 4.51 12.21
CA ASP A 79 12.88 5.63 13.13
C ASP A 79 11.72 5.62 14.14
N GLN A 80 11.74 6.56 15.11
CA GLN A 80 10.74 6.59 16.18
C GLN A 80 9.32 6.73 15.62
N GLN A 81 9.13 7.56 14.60
CA GLN A 81 7.84 7.76 13.97
C GLN A 81 7.39 6.50 13.23
N GLY A 82 8.26 5.87 12.44
CA GLY A 82 7.95 4.62 11.74
C GLY A 82 7.61 3.46 12.68
N LYS A 83 8.19 3.42 13.88
CA LYS A 83 7.82 2.44 14.92
C LYS A 83 6.42 2.70 15.49
N VAL A 84 6.07 3.96 15.72
CA VAL A 84 4.72 4.35 16.15
C VAL A 84 3.71 3.95 15.09
N ASP A 85 3.97 4.29 13.83
CA ASP A 85 3.09 4.00 12.71
C ASP A 85 2.91 2.49 12.50
N TYR A 86 3.99 1.71 12.61
CA TYR A 86 3.93 0.25 12.59
C TYR A 86 3.00 -0.31 13.66
N LEU A 87 3.11 0.18 14.91
CA LEU A 87 2.28 -0.27 16.02
C LEU A 87 0.81 0.11 15.84
N LEU A 88 0.55 1.31 15.32
CA LEU A 88 -0.81 1.77 15.01
C LEU A 88 -1.44 0.90 13.93
N LEU A 89 -0.73 0.67 12.82
CA LEU A 89 -1.20 -0.17 11.72
C LEU A 89 -1.43 -1.62 12.17
N GLN A 90 -0.49 -2.18 12.92
CA GLN A 90 -0.63 -3.54 13.46
C GLN A 90 -1.86 -3.66 14.37
N ASN A 91 -2.08 -2.69 15.26
CA ASN A 91 -3.24 -2.69 16.15
C ASN A 91 -4.55 -2.55 15.37
N PHE A 92 -4.58 -1.67 14.38
CA PHE A 92 -5.76 -1.47 13.53
C PHE A 92 -6.14 -2.75 12.77
N LEU A 93 -5.16 -3.42 12.15
CA LEU A 93 -5.39 -4.65 11.40
C LEU A 93 -5.86 -5.80 12.31
N ARG A 94 -5.27 -5.93 13.52
CA ARG A 94 -5.70 -6.92 14.52
C ARG A 94 -7.13 -6.66 15.01
N LYS A 95 -7.47 -5.41 15.34
CA LYS A 95 -8.84 -5.05 15.76
C LYS A 95 -9.85 -5.34 14.67
N SER A 96 -9.54 -4.97 13.43
CA SER A 96 -10.39 -5.28 12.28
C SER A 96 -10.62 -6.78 12.15
N GLN A 97 -9.58 -7.61 12.25
CA GLN A 97 -9.70 -9.07 12.23
C GLN A 97 -10.61 -9.62 13.34
N THR A 98 -10.48 -9.12 14.58
CA THR A 98 -11.31 -9.58 15.72
C THR A 98 -12.77 -9.15 15.59
N THR A 99 -13.04 -7.92 15.17
CA THR A 99 -14.41 -7.43 14.93
C THR A 99 -15.12 -8.30 13.89
N PHE A 100 -14.42 -8.75 12.84
CA PHE A 100 -14.96 -9.71 11.88
C PHE A 100 -15.25 -11.09 12.48
N LEU A 101 -14.49 -11.58 13.46
CA LEU A 101 -14.81 -12.85 14.12
C LEU A 101 -16.02 -12.70 15.07
N HIS A 102 -16.10 -11.58 15.79
CA HIS A 102 -17.09 -11.37 16.84
C HIS A 102 -18.51 -11.08 16.30
N ILE A 103 -18.64 -10.29 15.23
CA ILE A 103 -19.94 -10.02 14.57
C ILE A 103 -20.54 -11.30 13.94
N HIS A 104 -19.71 -12.30 13.69
CA HIS A 104 -20.08 -13.53 13.00
C HIS A 104 -20.36 -14.73 13.93
N PHE A 105 -19.75 -14.79 15.11
CA PHE A 105 -20.01 -15.87 16.08
C PHE A 105 -21.35 -15.71 16.82
N GLN A 106 -22.00 -14.53 16.76
CA GLN A 106 -23.31 -14.29 17.40
C GLN A 106 -24.52 -14.39 16.45
N ARG A 107 -24.33 -14.87 15.21
CA ARG A 107 -25.41 -15.10 14.23
C ARG A 107 -25.39 -16.52 13.65
N GLY A 108 -25.04 -17.49 14.49
CA GLY A 108 -25.22 -18.92 14.24
C GLY A 108 -26.34 -19.45 15.12
#